data_AF-A0A8X7WQF9-F1
#
_entry.id   AF-A0A8X7WQF9-F1
#
_cell.length_a   1.000
_cell.length_b   1.000
_cell.length_c   1.000
_cell.angle_alpha   90.00
_cell.angle_beta   90.00
_cell.angle_gamma   90.00
#
_symmetry.space_group_name_H-M   'P 1'
#
loop_
_entity.id
_entity.type
_entity.pdbx_description
1 polymer ?
#
loop_
_entity_poly.entity_id
_entity_poly.type
_entity_poly.pdbx_seq_one_letter_code
_entity_poly.pdbx_strand_id
1 'polypeptide(L)'
;MPSGCSIRALWIINNHDTVVFSRRFPVVEKRWRSAFKTENESTDPPRLPTDQQLAVAFARRKRREGSSRGYGLRVAQSTKGSDSWVDDPITRHIISLSLSEDDDNESNGKDDTNILWPIVIHTKALYHILVLPLVEPREMKDFVNLSNRSDCGSAVGEDLSLSSLLLNISSITGLVHL
;
A
#
# COMPACT_ATOMS: atom_id res chain seq x y z
N MET A 1 21.46 -6.35 10.79
CA MET A 1 20.04 -6.71 11.00
C MET A 1 19.64 -6.27 12.40
N PRO A 2 18.76 -5.27 12.49
CA PRO A 2 17.52 -5.49 13.22
C PRO A 2 16.38 -5.28 12.24
N SER A 3 15.87 -6.39 11.71
CA SER A 3 14.63 -6.50 10.96
C SER A 3 13.44 -6.30 11.92
N GLY A 4 13.34 -5.07 12.46
CA GLY A 4 12.26 -4.70 13.37
C GLY A 4 11.11 -4.02 12.63
N CYS A 5 9.88 -4.27 13.08
CA CYS A 5 8.70 -3.52 12.66
C CYS A 5 8.92 -2.01 12.88
N SER A 6 9.09 -1.25 11.80
CA SER A 6 9.29 0.21 11.84
C SER A 6 8.22 0.91 11.01
N ILE A 7 7.93 2.16 11.33
CA ILE A 7 6.94 2.98 10.61
C ILE A 7 7.68 4.08 9.86
N ARG A 8 7.40 4.24 8.56
CA ARG A 8 7.93 5.34 7.73
C ARG A 8 7.11 6.62 7.95
N ALA A 9 5.78 6.48 8.00
CA ALA A 9 4.86 7.59 8.22
C ALA A 9 3.52 7.13 8.80
N LEU A 10 2.81 8.06 9.44
CA LEU A 10 1.51 7.88 10.05
C LEU A 10 0.63 9.10 9.72
N TRP A 11 -0.64 8.86 9.40
CA TRP A 11 -1.65 9.90 9.22
C TRP A 11 -2.93 9.56 9.95
N ILE A 12 -3.62 10.58 10.46
CA ILE A 12 -4.98 10.48 10.99
C ILE A 12 -5.86 11.38 10.15
N ILE A 13 -6.88 10.78 9.54
CA ILE A 13 -7.86 11.44 8.69
C ILE A 13 -9.20 11.45 9.42
N ASN A 14 -9.91 12.57 9.42
CA ASN A 14 -11.26 12.65 9.99
C ASN A 14 -12.33 12.18 8.96
N ASN A 15 -13.59 12.22 9.35
CA ASN A 15 -14.73 11.85 8.51
C ASN A 15 -15.00 12.82 7.35
N HIS A 16 -14.34 13.98 7.32
CA HIS A 16 -14.37 14.97 6.24
C HIS A 16 -13.17 14.81 5.29
N ASP A 17 -12.53 13.63 5.29
CA ASP A 17 -11.38 13.29 4.46
C ASP A 17 -10.20 14.29 4.60
N THR A 18 -10.08 14.93 5.77
CA THR A 18 -9.01 15.89 6.09
C THR A 18 -7.97 15.24 6.99
N VAL A 19 -6.68 15.37 6.66
CA VAL A 19 -5.58 14.97 7.54
C VAL A 19 -5.52 15.94 8.73
N VAL A 20 -5.86 15.44 9.92
CA VAL A 20 -5.84 16.20 11.18
C VAL A 20 -4.55 15.99 11.96
N PHE A 21 -3.79 14.96 11.63
CA PHE A 21 -2.48 14.69 12.20
C PHE A 21 -1.63 13.91 11.20
N SER A 22 -0.36 14.27 11.09
CA SER A 22 0.63 13.50 10.34
C SER A 22 1.96 13.45 11.09
N ARG A 23 2.64 12.30 11.00
CA ARG A 23 3.99 12.11 11.55
C ARG A 23 4.83 11.33 10.57
N ARG A 24 5.95 11.90 10.15
CA ARG A 24 6.98 11.23 9.34
C ARG A 24 8.12 10.79 10.24
N PHE A 25 8.78 9.69 9.90
CA PHE A 25 9.93 9.16 10.64
C PHE A 25 11.19 9.24 9.75
N PRO A 26 11.93 10.36 9.76
CA PRO A 26 12.99 10.64 8.78
C PRO A 26 14.12 9.61 8.78
N VAL A 27 14.44 9.03 9.93
CA VAL A 27 15.48 8.00 10.04
C VAL A 27 15.07 6.72 9.32
N VAL A 28 13.80 6.31 9.48
CA VAL A 28 13.24 5.13 8.82
C VAL A 28 13.11 5.38 7.31
N GLU A 29 12.62 6.55 6.94
CA GLU A 29 12.52 6.96 5.53
C GLU A 29 13.89 7.01 4.85
N LYS A 30 14.92 7.57 5.50
CA LYS A 30 16.28 7.59 4.96
C LYS A 30 16.82 6.18 4.71
N ARG A 31 16.59 5.26 5.66
CA ARG A 31 16.99 3.84 5.50
C ARG A 31 16.28 3.19 4.32
N TRP A 32 14.98 3.38 4.20
CA TRP A 32 14.20 2.87 3.08
C TRP A 32 14.69 3.40 1.74
N ARG A 33 14.92 4.73 1.64
CA ARG A 33 15.45 5.38 0.43
C ARG A 33 16.83 4.83 0.05
N SER A 34 17.70 4.55 1.02
CA SER A 34 19.00 3.90 0.77
C SER A 34 18.84 2.49 0.21
N ALA A 35 17.97 1.67 0.81
CA ALA A 35 17.68 0.32 0.30
C ALA A 35 17.10 0.37 -1.12
N PHE A 36 16.19 1.31 -1.40
CA PHE A 36 15.60 1.49 -2.72
C PHE A 36 16.65 1.82 -3.78
N LYS A 37 17.60 2.71 -3.47
CA LYS A 37 18.69 3.07 -4.39
C LYS A 37 19.60 1.89 -4.71
N THR A 38 19.89 1.04 -3.72
CA THR A 38 20.68 -0.18 -3.94
C THR A 38 19.97 -1.16 -4.86
N GLU A 39 18.66 -1.36 -4.67
CA GLU A 39 17.85 -2.30 -5.47
C GLU A 39 17.61 -1.81 -6.91
N ASN A 40 17.48 -0.49 -7.12
CA ASN A 40 17.07 0.11 -8.40
C ASN A 40 18.18 0.94 -9.07
N GLU A 41 19.44 0.51 -8.91
CA GLU A 41 20.61 1.06 -9.61
C GLU A 41 20.72 2.61 -9.56
N SER A 42 20.52 3.18 -8.37
CA SER A 42 20.60 4.63 -8.12
C SER A 42 19.46 5.49 -8.69
N THR A 43 18.35 4.90 -9.14
CA THR A 43 17.10 5.63 -9.40
C THR A 43 16.65 6.41 -8.16
N ASP A 44 16.23 7.65 -8.33
CA ASP A 44 15.79 8.45 -7.19
C ASP A 44 14.50 7.89 -6.58
N PRO A 45 14.48 7.58 -5.26
CA PRO A 45 13.33 6.98 -4.63
C PRO A 45 12.16 7.96 -4.55
N PRO A 46 10.92 7.46 -4.69
CA PRO A 46 9.73 8.28 -4.57
C PRO A 46 9.72 8.98 -3.21
N ARG A 47 9.19 10.20 -3.18
CA ARG A 47 9.04 10.97 -1.94
C ARG A 47 7.74 10.56 -1.25
N LEU A 48 7.73 10.63 0.09
CA LEU A 48 6.47 10.51 0.83
C LEU A 48 5.50 11.61 0.36
N PRO A 49 4.20 11.30 0.23
CA PRO A 49 3.22 12.28 -0.21
C PRO A 49 3.07 13.42 0.79
N THR A 50 2.61 14.56 0.28
CA THR A 50 2.06 15.62 1.13
C THR A 50 0.74 15.15 1.76
N ASP A 51 0.32 15.84 2.81
CA ASP A 51 -0.92 15.51 3.52
C ASP A 51 -2.13 15.72 2.60
N GLN A 52 -2.08 16.72 1.71
CA GLN A 52 -3.08 16.95 0.67
C GLN A 52 -3.13 15.81 -0.35
N GLN A 53 -1.99 15.39 -0.89
CA GLN A 53 -1.93 14.28 -1.85
C GLN A 53 -2.49 12.99 -1.24
N LEU A 54 -2.12 12.68 0.00
CA LEU A 54 -2.63 11.53 0.71
C LEU A 54 -4.15 11.61 0.93
N ALA A 55 -4.65 12.77 1.39
CA ALA A 55 -6.08 12.99 1.61
C ALA A 55 -6.89 12.76 0.34
N VAL A 56 -6.44 13.33 -0.79
CA VAL A 56 -7.08 13.17 -2.11
C VAL A 56 -7.08 11.71 -2.54
N ALA A 57 -5.91 11.06 -2.48
CA ALA A 57 -5.78 9.65 -2.85
C ALA A 57 -6.69 8.74 -2.00
N PHE A 58 -6.75 8.99 -0.70
CA PHE A 58 -7.58 8.24 0.23
C PHE A 58 -9.08 8.46 0.00
N ALA A 59 -9.51 9.71 -0.21
CA ALA A 59 -10.90 10.03 -0.54
C ALA A 59 -11.35 9.41 -1.86
N ARG A 60 -10.45 9.36 -2.85
CA ARG A 60 -10.71 8.71 -4.14
C ARG A 60 -10.88 7.20 -3.98
N ARG A 61 -9.98 6.54 -3.26
CA ARG A 61 -10.11 5.12 -2.93
C ARG A 61 -11.48 4.79 -2.31
N LYS A 62 -11.86 5.54 -1.26
CA LYS A 62 -13.14 5.39 -0.55
C LYS A 62 -14.36 5.60 -1.47
N ARG A 63 -14.24 6.39 -2.53
CA ARG A 63 -15.29 6.52 -3.55
C ARG A 63 -15.36 5.30 -4.47
N ARG A 64 -14.20 4.76 -4.88
CA ARG A 64 -14.11 3.63 -5.82
C ARG A 64 -14.51 2.28 -5.20
N GLU A 65 -14.07 2.00 -3.98
CA GLU A 65 -14.24 0.70 -3.33
C GLU A 65 -15.37 0.67 -2.28
N GLY A 66 -16.06 1.79 -2.10
CA GLY A 66 -17.04 1.98 -1.03
C GLY A 66 -16.39 2.31 0.31
N SER A 67 -17.09 2.00 1.42
CA SER A 67 -16.65 2.33 2.78
C SER A 67 -15.17 1.96 3.04
N SER A 68 -14.50 2.66 3.97
CA SER A 68 -13.09 2.40 4.37
C SER A 68 -12.82 1.00 4.90
N ARG A 69 -13.86 0.18 5.06
CA ARG A 69 -13.79 -1.25 5.37
C ARG A 69 -13.54 -2.13 4.13
N GLY A 70 -13.53 -1.55 2.93
CA GLY A 70 -13.19 -2.19 1.65
C GLY A 70 -13.73 -3.60 1.54
N TYR A 71 -15.02 -3.76 1.25
CA TYR A 71 -15.54 -5.10 0.98
C TYR A 71 -14.96 -5.57 -0.37
N GLY A 72 -13.92 -6.39 -0.29
CA GLY A 72 -13.18 -6.93 -1.43
C GLY A 72 -13.95 -8.05 -2.10
N LEU A 73 -14.90 -7.70 -2.97
CA LEU A 73 -15.42 -8.64 -3.95
C LEU A 73 -14.72 -8.41 -5.29
N ARG A 74 -13.70 -9.22 -5.61
CA ARG A 74 -13.32 -9.42 -7.01
C ARG A 74 -14.40 -10.24 -7.69
N VAL A 75 -15.43 -9.58 -8.21
CA VAL A 75 -16.18 -10.08 -9.35
C VAL A 75 -15.28 -10.02 -10.57
N ALA A 76 -15.55 -10.82 -11.61
CA ALA A 76 -14.78 -10.89 -12.88
C ALA A 76 -14.61 -9.54 -13.63
N GLN A 77 -15.11 -8.43 -13.07
CA GLN A 77 -15.12 -7.06 -13.60
C GLN A 77 -14.29 -6.08 -12.74
N SER A 78 -13.41 -6.53 -11.83
CA SER A 78 -12.56 -5.61 -11.06
C SER A 78 -11.55 -4.87 -11.95
N THR A 79 -11.40 -3.57 -11.71
CA THR A 79 -10.47 -2.71 -12.44
C THR A 79 -9.01 -3.14 -12.21
N LYS A 80 -8.21 -3.21 -13.28
CA LYS A 80 -6.75 -3.42 -13.21
C LYS A 80 -6.10 -2.35 -12.31
N GLY A 81 -5.14 -2.73 -11.47
CA GLY A 81 -4.52 -1.82 -10.50
C GLY A 81 -5.34 -1.58 -9.22
N SER A 82 -6.57 -2.10 -9.13
CA SER A 82 -7.33 -2.13 -7.87
C SER A 82 -6.73 -3.15 -6.90
N ASP A 83 -6.74 -2.85 -5.62
CA ASP A 83 -6.44 -3.76 -4.53
C ASP A 83 -7.71 -4.32 -3.85
N SER A 84 -8.87 -4.28 -4.52
CA SER A 84 -10.03 -5.10 -4.14
C SER A 84 -9.62 -6.55 -4.34
N TRP A 85 -9.20 -7.28 -3.32
CA TRP A 85 -8.88 -8.71 -3.38
C TRP A 85 -9.89 -9.48 -2.53
N VAL A 86 -10.10 -10.77 -2.83
CA VAL A 86 -11.05 -11.62 -2.10
C VAL A 86 -10.87 -11.45 -0.59
N ASP A 87 -11.99 -11.35 0.12
CA ASP A 87 -12.19 -10.94 1.52
C ASP A 87 -11.39 -11.77 2.56
N ASP A 88 -10.06 -11.62 2.55
CA ASP A 88 -9.12 -12.14 3.53
C ASP A 88 -9.14 -11.19 4.76
N PRO A 89 -9.28 -11.71 6.00
CA PRO A 89 -9.27 -10.89 7.21
C PRO A 89 -8.09 -9.92 7.32
N ILE A 90 -6.93 -10.26 6.74
CA ILE A 90 -5.73 -9.43 6.74
C ILE A 90 -5.84 -8.30 5.69
N THR A 91 -6.39 -8.59 4.51
CA THR A 91 -6.48 -7.61 3.40
C THR A 91 -7.46 -6.49 3.71
N ARG A 92 -8.47 -6.71 4.57
CA ARG A 92 -9.37 -5.64 5.08
C ARG A 92 -8.65 -4.51 5.82
N HIS A 93 -7.45 -4.77 6.32
CA HIS A 93 -6.66 -3.81 7.07
C HIS A 93 -5.46 -3.30 6.30
N ILE A 94 -5.24 -3.72 5.05
CA ILE A 94 -4.07 -3.35 4.26
C ILE A 94 -4.53 -2.86 2.89
N ILE A 95 -4.23 -1.60 2.61
CA ILE A 95 -4.66 -0.93 1.38
C ILE A 95 -3.46 -0.41 0.59
N SER A 96 -3.65 -0.22 -0.71
CA SER A 96 -2.81 0.63 -1.55
C SER A 96 -3.48 2.00 -1.77
N LEU A 97 -2.68 3.03 -2.00
CA LEU A 97 -3.16 4.31 -2.52
C LEU A 97 -2.40 4.66 -3.79
N SER A 98 -3.13 4.92 -4.87
CA SER A 98 -2.55 5.58 -6.04
C SER A 98 -2.50 7.08 -5.79
N LEU A 99 -1.36 7.70 -6.07
CA LEU A 99 -1.14 9.15 -5.97
C LEU A 99 -1.29 9.85 -7.34
N SER A 100 -1.47 9.13 -8.45
CA SER A 100 -1.71 9.72 -9.79
C SER A 100 -3.12 10.29 -9.88
N GLU A 101 -3.34 11.40 -10.59
CA GLU A 101 -4.70 11.96 -10.75
C GLU A 101 -5.50 11.27 -11.86
N ASP A 102 -4.84 10.55 -12.78
CA ASP A 102 -5.46 9.92 -13.95
C ASP A 102 -5.76 8.43 -13.72
N ASP A 103 -7.03 8.09 -13.45
CA ASP A 103 -7.53 6.71 -13.43
C ASP A 103 -8.29 6.32 -14.72
N ASP A 104 -8.56 7.27 -15.63
CA ASP A 104 -9.42 7.06 -16.81
C ASP A 104 -8.67 6.85 -18.14
N ASN A 105 -7.35 6.99 -18.14
CA ASN A 105 -6.55 6.64 -19.29
C ASN A 105 -5.85 5.31 -19.02
N GLU A 106 -6.01 4.37 -19.96
CA GLU A 106 -5.06 3.29 -20.23
C GLU A 106 -3.66 3.89 -20.43
N SER A 107 -3.05 4.33 -19.34
CA SER A 107 -1.71 4.87 -19.35
C SER A 107 -0.81 3.66 -19.58
N ASN A 108 -0.40 3.53 -20.84
CA ASN A 108 0.77 2.79 -21.30
C ASN A 108 2.06 3.38 -20.67
N GLY A 109 2.11 3.43 -19.34
CA GLY A 109 3.10 4.13 -18.55
C GLY A 109 3.26 3.43 -17.23
N LYS A 110 4.34 2.66 -17.16
CA LYS A 110 4.87 1.85 -16.07
C LYS A 110 5.28 2.71 -14.87
N ASP A 111 4.38 3.54 -14.34
CA ASP A 111 4.70 4.43 -13.22
C ASP A 111 4.41 3.75 -11.88
N ASP A 112 5.11 2.64 -11.66
CA ASP A 112 5.13 1.85 -10.43
C ASP A 112 5.53 2.71 -9.20
N THR A 113 6.05 3.92 -9.43
CA THR A 113 6.52 4.85 -8.40
C THR A 113 5.40 5.60 -7.69
N ASN A 114 4.18 5.60 -8.25
CA ASN A 114 3.07 6.41 -7.76
C ASN A 114 2.11 5.67 -6.82
N ILE A 115 2.42 4.42 -6.48
CA ILE A 115 1.63 3.59 -5.57
C ILE A 115 2.26 3.64 -4.18
N LEU A 116 1.43 3.89 -3.17
CA LEU A 116 1.79 3.79 -1.77
C LEU A 116 1.23 2.49 -1.20
N TRP A 117 2.10 1.52 -0.92
CA TRP A 117 1.72 0.22 -0.37
C TRP A 117 2.88 -0.39 0.47
N PRO A 118 2.58 -1.24 1.46
CA PRO A 118 1.27 -1.41 2.09
C PRO A 118 0.93 -0.22 2.98
N ILE A 119 -0.35 0.11 3.12
CA ILE A 119 -0.84 1.02 4.15
C ILE A 119 -1.74 0.23 5.08
N VAL A 120 -1.39 0.17 6.36
CA VAL A 120 -2.26 -0.42 7.36
C VAL A 120 -3.32 0.61 7.75
N ILE A 121 -4.59 0.26 7.59
CA ILE A 121 -5.74 1.10 7.94
C ILE A 121 -6.41 0.61 9.22
N HIS A 122 -6.62 1.53 10.15
CA HIS A 122 -7.42 1.31 11.35
C HIS A 122 -8.51 2.38 11.48
N THR A 123 -9.77 1.96 11.51
CA THR A 123 -10.91 2.85 11.70
C THR A 123 -11.30 2.91 13.18
N LYS A 124 -11.28 4.10 13.76
CA LYS A 124 -11.70 4.36 15.13
C LYS A 124 -12.69 5.53 15.17
N ALA A 125 -13.96 5.21 15.44
CA ALA A 125 -15.06 6.17 15.40
C ALA A 125 -15.07 6.95 14.07
N LEU A 126 -14.94 8.28 14.12
CA LEU A 126 -14.93 9.18 12.96
C LEU A 126 -13.53 9.41 12.38
N TYR A 127 -12.54 8.61 12.79
CA TYR A 127 -11.15 8.76 12.35
C TYR A 127 -10.64 7.51 11.66
N HIS A 128 -9.78 7.72 10.68
CA HIS A 128 -9.04 6.68 9.96
C HIS A 128 -7.56 6.91 10.19
N ILE A 129 -6.91 5.92 10.78
CA ILE A 129 -5.47 5.91 11.07
C ILE A 129 -4.81 5.12 9.95
N LEU A 130 -3.93 5.78 9.20
CA LEU A 130 -3.16 5.20 8.11
C LEU A 130 -1.71 5.09 8.53
N VAL A 131 -1.17 3.89 8.54
CA VAL A 131 0.22 3.60 8.89
C VAL A 131 0.95 3.10 7.64
N LEU A 132 2.04 3.76 7.28
CA LEU A 132 2.98 3.29 6.27
C LEU A 132 4.15 2.59 6.97
N PRO A 133 4.17 1.25 7.05
CA PRO A 133 5.29 0.51 7.59
C PRO A 133 6.55 0.62 6.71
N LEU A 134 7.68 0.23 7.29
CA LEU A 134 8.90 -0.06 6.55
C LEU A 134 8.78 -1.46 5.93
N VAL A 135 8.79 -1.50 4.60
CA VAL A 135 8.86 -2.72 3.78
C VAL A 135 10.07 -2.67 2.87
N GLU A 136 10.58 -3.82 2.45
CA GLU A 136 11.68 -3.87 1.51
C GLU A 136 11.23 -3.39 0.12
N PRO A 137 12.08 -2.68 -0.64
CA PRO A 137 11.77 -2.26 -2.01
C PRO A 137 11.36 -3.42 -2.94
N ARG A 138 11.92 -4.61 -2.73
CA ARG A 138 11.58 -5.82 -3.47
C ARG A 138 10.13 -6.26 -3.21
N GLU A 139 9.67 -6.24 -1.96
CA GLU A 139 8.28 -6.57 -1.59
C GLU A 139 7.28 -5.62 -2.27
N MET A 140 7.64 -4.33 -2.37
CA MET A 140 6.84 -3.35 -3.11
C MET A 140 6.77 -3.69 -4.60
N LYS A 141 7.89 -4.06 -5.22
CA LYS A 141 7.95 -4.46 -6.63
C LYS A 141 7.09 -5.70 -6.90
N ASP A 142 7.15 -6.69 -6.00
CA ASP A 142 6.35 -7.91 -6.09
C ASP A 142 4.85 -7.60 -6.00
N PHE A 143 4.44 -6.67 -5.11
CA PHE A 143 3.06 -6.19 -5.07
C PHE A 143 2.63 -5.50 -6.36
N VAL A 144 3.44 -4.58 -6.89
CA VAL A 144 3.08 -3.86 -8.12
C VAL A 144 2.93 -4.83 -9.30
N ASN A 145 3.85 -5.79 -9.44
CA ASN A 145 3.75 -6.85 -10.44
C ASN A 145 2.45 -7.65 -10.30
N LEU A 146 2.10 -8.04 -9.06
CA LEU A 146 0.87 -8.76 -8.77
C LEU A 146 -0.38 -7.92 -9.08
N SER A 147 -0.38 -6.62 -8.75
CA SER A 147 -1.50 -5.70 -8.98
C SER A 147 -1.81 -5.47 -10.46
N ASN A 148 -0.81 -5.66 -11.31
CA ASN A 148 -0.90 -5.55 -12.76
C ASN A 148 -1.37 -6.85 -13.45
N ARG A 149 -1.41 -7.99 -12.74
CA ARG A 149 -1.92 -9.26 -13.28
C ARG A 149 -3.45 -9.24 -13.40
N SER A 150 -3.97 -9.75 -14.51
CA SER A 150 -5.40 -9.90 -14.76
C SER A 150 -6.02 -11.14 -14.09
N ASP A 151 -5.19 -12.13 -13.72
CA ASP A 151 -5.62 -13.43 -13.19
C ASP A 151 -5.81 -13.47 -11.67
N CYS A 152 -5.68 -12.32 -11.00
CA CYS A 152 -5.81 -12.19 -9.56
C CYS A 152 -4.91 -13.18 -8.76
N GLY A 153 -3.80 -13.66 -9.32
CA GLY A 153 -2.91 -14.60 -8.65
C GLY A 153 -3.50 -16.01 -8.47
N SER A 154 -4.36 -16.48 -9.39
CA SER A 154 -5.02 -17.78 -9.28
C SER A 154 -4.16 -18.94 -9.77
N ALA A 155 -3.69 -19.79 -8.85
CA ALA A 155 -4.21 -21.15 -8.62
C ALA A 155 -3.37 -21.84 -7.52
N VAL A 156 -3.99 -22.75 -6.78
CA VAL A 156 -3.34 -23.62 -5.77
C VAL A 156 -2.01 -24.16 -6.32
N GLY A 157 -0.89 -23.75 -5.72
CA GLY A 157 0.46 -24.23 -6.06
C GLY A 157 1.44 -23.20 -6.63
N GLU A 158 1.04 -21.95 -6.90
CA GLU A 158 1.99 -20.85 -7.21
C GLU A 158 2.36 -20.04 -5.96
N ASP A 159 3.66 -19.75 -5.78
CA ASP A 159 4.24 -19.14 -4.57
C ASP A 159 3.86 -17.66 -4.32
N LEU A 160 3.14 -17.00 -5.25
CA LEU A 160 3.02 -15.53 -5.29
C LEU A 160 1.57 -15.01 -5.28
N SER A 161 0.78 -15.44 -4.29
CA SER A 161 -0.51 -14.82 -3.96
C SER A 161 -0.35 -13.54 -3.12
N LEU A 162 -1.38 -12.69 -3.04
CA LEU A 162 -1.34 -11.51 -2.16
C LEU A 162 -1.22 -11.91 -0.68
N SER A 163 -1.95 -12.93 -0.24
CA SER A 163 -1.89 -13.40 1.13
C SER A 163 -0.49 -13.94 1.47
N SER A 164 0.15 -14.70 0.58
CA SER A 164 1.54 -15.15 0.80
C SER A 164 2.52 -13.97 0.85
N LEU A 165 2.37 -12.97 -0.03
CA LEU A 165 3.18 -11.75 0.02
C LEU A 165 3.02 -11.02 1.37
N LEU A 166 1.78 -10.80 1.82
CA LEU A 166 1.49 -10.12 3.09
C LEU A 166 2.01 -10.88 4.30
N LEU A 167 1.91 -12.22 4.30
CA LEU A 167 2.39 -13.06 5.39
C LEU A 167 3.92 -13.04 5.53
N ASN A 168 4.63 -12.84 4.41
CA ASN A 168 6.09 -12.74 4.41
C ASN A 168 6.61 -11.36 4.85
N ILE A 169 5.78 -10.33 4.82
CA ILE A 169 6.18 -8.98 5.25
C ILE A 169 6.24 -8.94 6.78
N SER A 170 7.46 -8.88 7.32
CA SER A 170 7.71 -8.88 8.77
C SER A 170 7.01 -7.73 9.49
N SER A 171 6.86 -6.56 8.86
CA SER A 171 6.16 -5.42 9.45
C SER A 171 4.64 -5.59 9.56
N ILE A 172 4.08 -6.58 8.86
CA ILE A 172 2.65 -6.92 8.88
C ILE A 172 2.38 -8.06 9.87
N THR A 173 3.19 -9.13 9.81
CA THR A 173 2.98 -10.33 10.64
C THR A 173 3.65 -10.25 12.02
N GLY A 174 4.51 -9.27 12.25
CA GLY A 174 5.29 -9.19 13.49
C GLY A 174 6.33 -10.29 13.62
N LEU A 175 6.63 -11.01 12.52
CA LEU A 175 7.59 -12.09 12.50
C LEU A 175 8.98 -11.51 12.76
N VAL A 176 9.55 -11.86 13.91
CA VAL A 176 10.94 -11.53 14.25
C VAL A 176 11.75 -12.74 13.81
N HIS A 177 12.62 -12.58 12.81
CA HIS A 177 13.61 -13.61 12.49
C HIS A 177 14.50 -13.79 13.75
N LEU A 178 14.30 -14.91 14.46
CA LEU A 178 15.10 -15.36 15.60
C LEU A 178 16.41 -16.00 15.13
#